data_AF-A0AA36PNK1-F1
#
_entry.id   AF-A0AA36PNK1-F1
#
_cell.length_a   1.000
_cell.length_b   1.000
_cell.length_c   1.000
_cell.angle_alpha   90.00
_cell.angle_beta   90.00
_cell.angle_gamma   90.00
#
_symmetry.space_group_name_H-M   'P 1'
#
loop_
_entity.id
_entity.type
_entity.pdbx_description
1 polymer ?
#
loop_
_entity_poly.entity_id
_entity_poly.type
_entity_poly.pdbx_seq_one_letter_code
_entity_poly.pdbx_strand_id
1 'polypeptide(L)'
;MNMALATILVPFAGAILTACLPQRMAKWSCTLFALLATLGTVLLAYGYLTGGKIDVTFDLIHYGDMALFGLTIDRISTLIAFAVVFLGLLVSIYSTGYLTLGNREHPHEGTNRYYALLLVFIGAMAGLVLSSTLLGQLFFFEITGGCSWGLIGYYQSQKSLRSALKALLVTHVAAIGLYLAAAVLLVNTGTFALTALAQLDHTTKIIVFGGILFAAWGKSAQLPLHIWLPDAMEAPTPVSSYLHAASMVKVGVYIFARAIYSAGDVPQIIGTVGMVMAVITLIYGFFMYLPQKDMKRLLAYSTITQLSYIFFALSLAVYGSKMAFDGGIAYIFNHAFAKSLFFLVAGALSYSCGTRMLPKLKGMMGKMPLLGVGFCVAALAITGVPPFNGFFSKFPIFAAGFSLSHEHWLLIPLLVLALIESVASFGWFLYWFGQTVPGKPSEAIASAKPLPLAMQGVLVILVIMSVCSSFIAVAWLG
;
A
#
# COMPACT_ATOMS: atom_id res chain seq x y z
N MET A 1 15.43 13.30 15.61
CA MET A 1 16.37 12.22 15.22
C MET A 1 16.12 10.89 15.97
N ASN A 2 16.39 10.78 17.28
CA ASN A 2 16.35 9.49 18.01
C ASN A 2 15.04 8.70 17.88
N MET A 3 13.90 9.38 17.90
CA MET A 3 12.58 8.74 17.77
C MET A 3 12.32 8.18 16.36
N ALA A 4 12.85 8.82 15.33
CA ALA A 4 12.68 8.38 13.94
C ALA A 4 13.49 7.11 13.69
N LEU A 5 14.74 7.09 14.18
CA LEU A 5 15.57 5.90 14.15
C LEU A 5 14.97 4.75 14.99
N ALA A 6 14.46 5.05 16.19
CA ALA A 6 13.80 4.05 17.04
C ALA A 6 12.58 3.43 16.34
N THR A 7 11.74 4.25 15.68
CA THR A 7 10.59 3.77 14.90
C THR A 7 10.99 2.75 13.83
N ILE A 8 12.16 2.93 13.22
CA ILE A 8 12.70 2.02 12.20
C ILE A 8 13.28 0.76 12.86
N LEU A 9 14.13 0.91 13.88
CA LEU A 9 14.92 -0.19 14.46
C LEU A 9 14.12 -1.12 15.39
N VAL A 10 13.10 -0.60 16.08
CA VAL A 10 12.27 -1.37 17.03
C VAL A 10 11.66 -2.62 16.37
N PRO A 11 11.04 -2.54 15.17
CA PRO A 11 10.59 -3.73 14.45
C PRO A 11 11.72 -4.72 14.10
N PHE A 12 12.91 -4.26 13.68
CA PHE A 12 14.03 -5.17 13.37
C PHE A 12 14.53 -5.91 14.61
N ALA A 13 14.69 -5.20 15.74
CA ALA A 13 15.03 -5.82 17.02
C ALA A 13 13.95 -6.83 17.46
N GLY A 14 12.68 -6.45 17.29
CA GLY A 14 11.54 -7.32 17.52
C GLY A 14 11.54 -8.55 16.64
N ALA A 15 11.98 -8.45 15.38
CA ALA A 15 12.06 -9.59 14.46
C ALA A 15 13.09 -10.62 14.92
N ILE A 16 14.27 -10.17 15.36
CA ILE A 16 15.33 -11.05 15.90
C ILE A 16 14.81 -11.77 17.14
N LEU A 17 14.22 -11.04 18.08
CA LEU A 17 13.65 -11.64 19.31
C LEU A 17 12.52 -12.62 18.98
N THR A 18 11.61 -12.24 18.09
CA THR A 18 10.48 -13.09 17.66
C THR A 18 10.95 -14.37 16.97
N ALA A 19 12.06 -14.33 16.25
CA ALA A 19 12.65 -15.51 15.63
C ALA A 19 13.15 -16.52 16.69
N CYS A 20 13.75 -16.04 17.78
CA CYS A 20 14.35 -16.86 18.84
C CYS A 20 13.37 -17.31 19.94
N LEU A 21 12.22 -16.64 20.09
CA LEU A 21 11.24 -16.95 21.14
C LEU A 21 10.46 -18.26 20.88
N PRO A 22 9.86 -18.89 21.91
CA PRO A 22 8.91 -19.97 21.70
C PRO A 22 7.74 -19.55 20.80
N GLN A 23 7.26 -20.43 19.91
CA GLN A 23 6.24 -20.10 18.90
C GLN A 23 4.94 -19.51 19.49
N ARG A 24 4.54 -19.95 20.68
CA ARG A 24 3.36 -19.42 21.39
C ARG A 24 3.49 -17.93 21.74
N MET A 25 4.72 -17.44 21.93
CA MET A 25 5.03 -16.05 22.26
C MET A 25 5.29 -15.19 21.03
N ALA A 26 5.63 -15.79 19.88
CA ALA A 26 6.01 -15.06 18.67
C ALA A 26 4.94 -14.03 18.24
N LYS A 27 3.66 -14.39 18.33
CA LYS A 27 2.55 -13.49 18.01
C LYS A 27 2.47 -12.27 18.93
N TRP A 28 2.67 -12.47 20.23
CA TRP A 28 2.61 -11.40 21.23
C TRP A 28 3.82 -10.47 21.13
N SER A 29 5.00 -11.04 20.91
CA SER A 29 6.22 -10.28 20.62
C SER A 29 6.02 -9.39 19.38
N CYS A 30 5.54 -9.96 18.27
CA CYS A 30 5.27 -9.18 17.07
C CYS A 30 4.26 -8.06 17.29
N THR A 31 3.14 -8.33 17.97
CA THR A 31 2.16 -7.29 18.29
C THR A 31 2.75 -6.20 19.17
N LEU A 32 3.58 -6.54 20.16
CA LEU A 32 4.23 -5.57 21.04
C LEU A 32 5.19 -4.66 20.25
N PHE A 33 6.09 -5.22 19.44
CA PHE A 33 7.05 -4.42 18.67
C PHE A 33 6.37 -3.59 17.57
N ALA A 34 5.30 -4.10 16.95
CA ALA A 34 4.48 -3.32 16.03
C ALA A 34 3.74 -2.17 16.74
N LEU A 35 3.30 -2.38 17.99
CA LEU A 35 2.69 -1.35 18.81
C LEU A 35 3.70 -0.26 19.18
N LEU A 36 4.89 -0.64 19.65
CA LEU A 36 5.96 0.30 19.97
C LEU A 36 6.37 1.14 18.76
N ALA A 37 6.47 0.54 17.57
CA ALA A 37 6.73 1.28 16.34
C ALA A 37 5.57 2.23 15.97
N THR A 38 4.32 1.82 16.19
CA THR A 38 3.14 2.68 15.99
C THR A 38 3.15 3.87 16.95
N LEU A 39 3.50 3.66 18.21
CA LEU A 39 3.68 4.75 19.17
C LEU A 39 4.82 5.68 18.71
N GLY A 40 5.91 5.13 18.16
CA GLY A 40 6.97 5.89 17.52
C GLY A 40 6.46 6.83 16.42
N THR A 41 5.63 6.34 15.49
CA THR A 41 5.06 7.19 14.42
C THR A 41 4.10 8.25 14.95
N VAL A 42 3.27 7.93 15.95
CA VAL A 42 2.39 8.91 16.61
C VAL A 42 3.20 10.01 17.29
N LEU A 43 4.26 9.65 18.00
CA LEU A 43 5.10 10.64 18.67
C LEU A 43 5.91 11.48 17.67
N LEU A 44 6.33 10.92 16.54
CA LEU A 44 6.93 11.69 15.43
C LEU A 44 5.93 12.70 14.85
N ALA A 45 4.70 12.27 14.60
CA ALA A 45 3.63 13.13 14.12
C ALA A 45 3.34 14.26 15.13
N TYR A 46 3.25 13.94 16.42
CA TYR A 46 3.08 14.92 17.49
C TYR A 46 4.25 15.91 17.57
N GLY A 47 5.49 15.42 17.46
CA GLY A 47 6.70 16.26 17.43
C GLY A 47 6.71 17.21 16.22
N TYR A 48 6.29 16.73 15.05
CA TYR A 48 6.15 17.56 13.86
C TYR A 48 5.08 18.66 14.04
N LEU A 49 3.92 18.34 14.61
CA LEU A 49 2.87 19.33 14.89
C LEU A 49 3.34 20.40 15.88
N THR A 50 3.89 19.98 17.02
CA THR A 50 4.31 20.90 18.10
C THR A 50 5.54 21.71 17.72
N GLY A 51 6.39 21.19 16.83
CA GLY A 51 7.49 21.90 16.19
C GLY A 51 7.05 22.88 15.08
N GLY A 52 5.75 23.17 14.95
CA GLY A 52 5.24 24.14 13.98
C GLY A 52 5.13 23.63 12.54
N LYS A 53 5.11 22.30 12.33
CA LYS A 53 5.10 21.65 11.01
C LYS A 53 6.28 22.05 10.12
N ILE A 54 7.45 22.28 10.73
CA ILE A 54 8.69 22.55 10.01
C ILE A 54 9.29 21.23 9.56
N ASP A 55 9.60 21.12 8.27
CA ASP A 55 10.23 19.94 7.70
C ASP A 55 11.70 19.86 8.15
N VAL A 56 12.11 18.69 8.65
CA VAL A 56 13.47 18.49 9.17
C VAL A 56 14.11 17.29 8.51
N THR A 57 15.35 17.47 8.04
CA THR A 57 16.18 16.39 7.52
C THR A 57 17.43 16.21 8.37
N PHE A 58 17.77 14.97 8.68
CA PHE A 58 18.96 14.60 9.43
C PHE A 58 19.74 13.58 8.62
N ASP A 59 21.05 13.76 8.50
CA ASP A 59 21.91 12.74 7.94
C ASP A 59 22.42 11.83 9.06
N LEU A 60 22.46 10.51 8.81
CA LEU A 60 22.80 9.51 9.82
C LEU A 60 24.08 8.74 9.51
N ILE A 61 24.27 8.36 8.24
CA ILE A 61 25.43 7.60 7.79
C ILE A 61 26.09 8.38 6.69
N HIS A 62 27.39 8.65 6.84
CA HIS A 62 28.20 9.42 5.90
C HIS A 62 29.42 8.64 5.43
N TYR A 63 29.90 8.99 4.24
CA TYR A 63 31.24 8.66 3.78
C TYR A 63 31.89 9.94 3.25
N GLY A 64 32.84 10.49 4.03
CA GLY A 64 33.29 11.87 3.82
C GLY A 64 32.12 12.83 3.95
N ASP A 65 31.95 13.72 2.97
CA ASP A 65 30.84 14.70 2.91
C ASP A 65 29.54 14.12 2.32
N MET A 66 29.56 12.88 1.82
CA MET A 66 28.40 12.24 1.20
C MET A 66 27.51 11.56 2.25
N ALA A 67 26.26 12.00 2.36
CA ALA A 67 25.23 11.30 3.12
C ALA A 67 24.77 10.02 2.38
N LEU A 68 25.07 8.86 2.96
CA LEU A 68 24.63 7.54 2.48
C LEU A 68 23.20 7.22 2.92
N PHE A 69 22.85 7.62 4.14
CA PHE A 69 21.52 7.43 4.71
C PHE A 69 21.16 8.59 5.61
N GLY A 70 19.94 9.08 5.48
CA GLY A 70 19.37 10.11 6.34
C GLY A 70 17.86 9.96 6.46
N LEU A 71 17.27 10.77 7.34
CA LEU A 71 15.86 10.77 7.67
C LEU A 71 15.24 12.14 7.41
N THR A 72 14.09 12.17 6.74
CA THR A 72 13.24 13.36 6.63
C THR A 72 11.95 13.17 7.42
N ILE A 73 11.61 14.18 8.21
CA ILE A 73 10.36 14.30 8.96
C ILE A 73 9.61 15.50 8.39
N ASP A 74 8.53 15.25 7.68
CA ASP A 74 7.67 16.24 7.03
C ASP A 74 6.21 15.75 7.00
N ARG A 75 5.32 16.57 6.44
CA ARG A 75 3.88 16.26 6.36
C ARG A 75 3.58 14.94 5.63
N ILE A 76 4.37 14.57 4.62
CA ILE A 76 4.12 13.37 3.81
C ILE A 76 4.64 12.12 4.53
N SER A 77 5.88 12.16 4.98
CA SER A 77 6.57 11.05 5.65
C SER A 77 5.88 10.67 6.95
N THR A 78 5.47 11.63 7.78
CA THR A 78 4.76 11.36 9.05
C THR A 78 3.39 10.72 8.82
N LEU A 79 2.62 11.21 7.84
CA LEU A 79 1.30 10.68 7.48
C LEU A 79 1.39 9.24 6.97
N ILE A 80 2.28 9.00 6.01
CA ILE A 80 2.44 7.68 5.40
C ILE A 80 3.11 6.70 6.39
N ALA A 81 4.08 7.14 7.19
CA ALA A 81 4.71 6.30 8.21
C ALA A 81 3.67 5.80 9.23
N PHE A 82 2.78 6.69 9.69
CA PHE A 82 1.67 6.29 10.54
C PHE A 82 0.81 5.21 9.87
N ALA A 83 0.35 5.41 8.64
CA ALA A 83 -0.49 4.43 7.95
C ALA A 83 0.17 3.06 7.82
N VAL A 84 1.41 3.00 7.32
CA VAL A 84 2.07 1.72 7.02
C VAL A 84 2.47 0.97 8.29
N VAL A 85 2.82 1.66 9.37
CA VAL A 85 3.19 1.01 10.64
C VAL A 85 1.93 0.62 11.43
N PHE A 86 0.93 1.50 11.51
CA PHE A 86 -0.33 1.22 12.20
C PHE A 86 -1.10 0.07 11.54
N LEU A 87 -1.17 0.00 10.21
CA LEU A 87 -1.76 -1.15 9.52
C LEU A 87 -0.93 -2.43 9.75
N GLY A 88 0.38 -2.32 9.97
CA GLY A 88 1.23 -3.42 10.39
C GLY A 88 0.84 -3.97 11.76
N LEU A 89 0.57 -3.08 12.73
CA LEU A 89 0.02 -3.44 14.03
C LEU A 89 -1.36 -4.13 13.88
N LEU A 90 -2.29 -3.54 13.14
CA LEU A 90 -3.62 -4.12 12.95
C LEU A 90 -3.55 -5.51 12.29
N VAL A 91 -2.68 -5.68 11.29
CA VAL A 91 -2.44 -6.98 10.67
C VAL A 91 -1.82 -7.96 11.66
N SER A 92 -0.88 -7.55 12.50
CA SER A 92 -0.29 -8.42 13.53
C SER A 92 -1.36 -8.93 14.51
N ILE A 93 -2.27 -8.05 14.96
CA ILE A 93 -3.39 -8.38 15.84
C ILE A 93 -4.35 -9.34 15.14
N TYR A 94 -4.74 -9.02 13.90
CA TYR A 94 -5.64 -9.86 13.11
C TYR A 94 -5.07 -11.28 12.91
N SER A 95 -3.76 -11.37 12.63
CA SER A 95 -3.06 -12.65 12.44
C SER A 95 -3.09 -13.55 13.67
N THR A 96 -3.18 -12.98 14.88
CA THR A 96 -3.31 -13.79 16.11
C THR A 96 -4.60 -14.61 16.17
N GLY A 97 -5.68 -14.13 15.53
CA GLY A 97 -6.94 -14.86 15.38
C GLY A 97 -7.00 -15.69 14.10
N TYR A 98 -6.41 -15.19 13.00
CA TYR A 98 -6.50 -15.84 11.69
C TYR A 98 -5.61 -17.08 11.53
N LEU A 99 -4.38 -17.04 12.04
CA LEU A 99 -3.40 -18.13 11.90
C LEU A 99 -3.53 -19.13 13.06
N THR A 100 -4.67 -19.81 13.09
CA THR A 100 -4.99 -20.85 14.06
C THR A 100 -5.60 -22.07 13.35
N LEU A 101 -5.64 -23.21 14.04
CA LEU A 101 -6.36 -24.40 13.57
C LEU A 101 -7.88 -24.19 13.44
N GLY A 102 -8.41 -23.07 13.96
CA GLY A 102 -9.80 -22.68 13.78
C GLY A 102 -10.15 -22.18 12.37
N ASN A 103 -9.15 -21.80 11.58
CA ASN A 103 -9.35 -21.36 10.20
C ASN A 103 -9.84 -22.52 9.32
N ARG A 104 -11.04 -22.38 8.74
CA ARG A 104 -11.66 -23.46 7.98
C ARG A 104 -11.13 -23.66 6.57
N GLU A 105 -10.60 -22.61 5.93
CA GLU A 105 -10.03 -22.74 4.58
C GLU A 105 -8.58 -23.20 4.64
N HIS A 106 -7.82 -22.70 5.63
CA HIS A 106 -6.39 -22.98 5.80
C HIS A 106 -6.03 -23.16 7.28
N PRO A 107 -6.30 -24.33 7.89
CA PRO A 107 -5.99 -24.58 9.30
C PRO A 107 -4.47 -24.66 9.50
N HIS A 108 -3.86 -23.58 9.99
CA HIS A 108 -2.40 -23.49 10.16
C HIS A 108 -2.06 -22.50 11.29
N GLU A 109 -1.18 -22.91 12.20
CA GLU A 109 -0.71 -22.04 13.28
C GLU A 109 0.33 -21.03 12.79
N GLY A 110 0.31 -19.80 13.32
CA GLY A 110 1.31 -18.80 12.99
C GLY A 110 2.71 -19.22 13.45
N THR A 111 3.71 -19.11 12.57
CA THR A 111 5.10 -19.48 12.87
C THR A 111 5.97 -18.27 13.23
N ASN A 112 7.10 -18.50 13.91
CA ASN A 112 8.07 -17.45 14.22
C ASN A 112 8.52 -16.72 12.96
N ARG A 113 8.79 -17.47 11.88
CA ARG A 113 9.19 -16.93 10.58
C ARG A 113 8.19 -15.91 10.05
N TYR A 114 6.89 -16.19 10.16
CA TYR A 114 5.85 -15.26 9.72
C TYR A 114 5.90 -13.95 10.50
N TYR A 115 5.90 -14.02 11.82
CA TYR A 115 5.85 -12.86 12.69
C TYR A 115 7.14 -12.03 12.64
N ALA A 116 8.30 -12.70 12.54
CA ALA A 116 9.58 -12.05 12.35
C ALA A 116 9.65 -11.31 11.00
N LEU A 117 9.30 -11.98 9.89
CA LEU A 117 9.29 -11.34 8.57
C LEU A 117 8.28 -10.19 8.48
N LEU A 118 7.12 -10.29 9.15
CA LEU A 118 6.16 -9.20 9.23
C LEU A 118 6.77 -7.97 9.93
N LEU A 119 7.52 -8.16 11.02
CA LEU A 119 8.23 -7.08 11.71
C LEU A 119 9.35 -6.47 10.86
N VAL A 120 10.16 -7.30 10.19
CA VAL A 120 11.18 -6.79 9.24
C VAL A 120 10.49 -5.94 8.16
N PHE A 121 9.33 -6.38 7.65
CA PHE A 121 8.56 -5.60 6.68
C PHE A 121 8.12 -4.25 7.26
N ILE A 122 7.54 -4.24 8.48
CA ILE A 122 7.09 -3.01 9.15
C ILE A 122 8.26 -2.02 9.32
N GLY A 123 9.41 -2.49 9.81
CA GLY A 123 10.62 -1.68 9.96
C GLY A 123 11.15 -1.17 8.64
N ALA A 124 11.17 -2.02 7.60
CA ALA A 124 11.61 -1.63 6.27
C ALA A 124 10.70 -0.57 5.62
N MET A 125 9.38 -0.65 5.83
CA MET A 125 8.46 0.38 5.36
C MET A 125 8.64 1.70 6.11
N ALA A 126 8.83 1.67 7.43
CA ALA A 126 9.15 2.87 8.18
C ALA A 126 10.47 3.50 7.68
N GLY A 127 11.49 2.68 7.46
CA GLY A 127 12.78 3.10 6.91
C GLY A 127 12.67 3.72 5.52
N LEU A 128 11.96 3.07 4.61
CA LEU A 128 11.74 3.57 3.26
C LEU A 128 11.01 4.91 3.26
N VAL A 129 9.97 5.03 4.09
CA VAL A 129 9.16 6.25 4.17
C VAL A 129 9.96 7.41 4.73
N LEU A 130 10.71 7.17 5.81
CA LEU A 130 11.48 8.22 6.47
C LEU A 130 12.79 8.54 5.74
N SER A 131 13.23 7.75 4.76
CA SER A 131 14.51 7.98 4.06
C SER A 131 14.58 9.32 3.33
N SER A 132 15.62 10.12 3.61
CA SER A 132 15.94 11.37 2.91
C SER A 132 16.81 11.19 1.66
N THR A 133 17.35 9.99 1.47
CA THR A 133 18.29 9.64 0.39
C THR A 133 17.69 8.58 -0.54
N LEU A 134 18.00 8.66 -1.83
CA LEU A 134 17.59 7.67 -2.83
C LEU A 134 18.23 6.30 -2.56
N LEU A 135 19.47 6.26 -2.03
CA LEU A 135 20.13 5.03 -1.60
C LEU A 135 19.41 4.36 -0.43
N GLY A 136 18.99 5.12 0.58
CA GLY A 136 18.15 4.62 1.67
C GLY A 136 16.82 4.03 1.17
N GLN A 137 16.15 4.74 0.25
CA GLN A 137 14.93 4.21 -0.40
C GLN A 137 15.20 2.90 -1.14
N LEU A 138 16.30 2.81 -1.89
CA LEU A 138 16.73 1.60 -2.60
C LEU A 138 17.00 0.42 -1.65
N PHE A 139 17.71 0.68 -0.55
CA PHE A 139 18.01 -0.35 0.45
C PHE A 139 16.74 -0.97 1.03
N PHE A 140 15.80 -0.14 1.48
CA PHE A 140 14.53 -0.64 2.02
C PHE A 140 13.58 -1.19 0.93
N PHE A 141 13.71 -0.73 -0.31
CA PHE A 141 12.99 -1.27 -1.47
C PHE A 141 13.34 -2.75 -1.70
N GLU A 142 14.61 -3.13 -1.50
CA GLU A 142 15.06 -4.52 -1.61
C GLU A 142 14.67 -5.34 -0.39
N ILE A 143 14.80 -4.80 0.83
CA ILE A 143 14.37 -5.50 2.06
C ILE A 143 12.88 -5.85 1.98
N THR A 144 12.03 -4.92 1.54
CA THR A 144 10.59 -5.20 1.35
C THR A 144 10.34 -6.28 0.30
N GLY A 145 11.16 -6.33 -0.76
CA GLY A 145 11.18 -7.41 -1.75
C GLY A 145 11.48 -8.77 -1.12
N GLY A 146 12.58 -8.89 -0.37
CA GLY A 146 12.97 -10.12 0.32
C GLY A 146 11.95 -10.58 1.37
N CYS A 147 11.37 -9.65 2.13
CA CYS A 147 10.31 -9.96 3.09
C CYS A 147 9.05 -10.48 2.40
N SER A 148 8.66 -9.86 1.27
CA SER A 148 7.49 -10.28 0.50
C SER A 148 7.64 -11.70 -0.02
N TRP A 149 8.83 -12.09 -0.49
CA TRP A 149 9.12 -13.45 -0.93
C TRP A 149 8.86 -14.47 0.18
N GLY A 150 9.42 -14.23 1.38
CA GLY A 150 9.23 -15.14 2.51
C GLY A 150 7.77 -15.22 3.00
N LEU A 151 7.03 -14.11 2.95
CA LEU A 151 5.63 -14.06 3.38
C LEU A 151 4.64 -14.63 2.33
N ILE A 152 4.90 -14.44 1.03
CA ILE A 152 4.11 -15.08 -0.05
C ILE A 152 4.35 -16.59 -0.05
N GLY A 153 5.61 -17.01 0.20
CA GLY A 153 6.04 -18.40 0.30
C GLY A 153 5.63 -19.09 1.62
N TYR A 154 4.78 -18.48 2.44
CA TYR A 154 4.52 -18.93 3.81
C TYR A 154 4.08 -20.40 3.91
N TYR A 155 3.15 -20.83 3.07
CA TYR A 155 2.60 -22.20 3.11
C TYR A 155 3.53 -23.26 2.50
N GLN A 156 4.64 -22.87 1.88
CA GLN A 156 5.65 -23.78 1.31
C GLN A 156 5.13 -24.79 0.28
N SER A 157 3.92 -24.59 -0.25
CA SER A 157 3.42 -25.37 -1.39
C SER A 157 4.19 -24.99 -2.65
N GLN A 158 4.28 -25.92 -3.61
CA GLN A 158 4.96 -25.65 -4.88
C GLN A 158 4.42 -24.40 -5.58
N LYS A 159 3.11 -24.16 -5.49
CA LYS A 159 2.45 -22.98 -6.05
C LYS A 159 2.84 -21.70 -5.28
N SER A 160 2.78 -21.73 -3.95
CA SER A 160 3.17 -20.60 -3.09
C SER A 160 4.63 -20.19 -3.30
N LEU A 161 5.55 -21.15 -3.42
CA LEU A 161 6.97 -20.90 -3.68
C LEU A 161 7.22 -20.31 -5.07
N ARG A 162 6.55 -20.83 -6.11
CA ARG A 162 6.63 -20.28 -7.47
C ARG A 162 6.10 -18.85 -7.54
N SER A 163 4.96 -18.57 -6.89
CA SER A 163 4.38 -17.23 -6.79
C SER A 163 5.32 -16.27 -6.06
N ALA A 164 5.92 -16.71 -4.95
CA ALA A 164 6.89 -15.91 -4.20
C ALA A 164 8.12 -15.56 -5.03
N LEU A 165 8.69 -16.54 -5.74
CA LEU A 165 9.85 -16.32 -6.60
C LEU A 165 9.53 -15.36 -7.75
N LYS A 166 8.38 -15.53 -8.40
CA LYS A 166 7.91 -14.61 -9.44
C LYS A 166 7.80 -13.17 -8.93
N ALA A 167 7.23 -12.98 -7.74
CA ALA A 167 7.15 -11.65 -7.13
C ALA A 167 8.52 -11.05 -6.81
N LEU A 168 9.45 -11.85 -6.28
CA LEU A 168 10.81 -11.39 -6.03
C LEU A 168 11.50 -10.97 -7.32
N LEU A 169 11.51 -11.83 -8.34
CA LEU A 169 12.20 -11.58 -9.61
C LEU A 169 11.66 -10.34 -10.33
N VAL A 170 10.34 -10.24 -10.50
CA VAL A 170 9.74 -9.08 -11.19
C VAL A 170 10.05 -7.78 -10.46
N THR A 171 9.99 -7.79 -9.14
CA THR A 171 10.22 -6.58 -8.36
C THR A 171 11.70 -6.24 -8.16
N HIS A 172 12.60 -7.22 -8.30
CA HIS A 172 14.04 -7.02 -8.29
C HIS A 172 14.55 -6.52 -9.66
N VAL A 173 14.02 -7.07 -10.77
CA VAL A 173 14.28 -6.52 -12.11
C VAL A 173 13.87 -5.05 -12.19
N ALA A 174 12.72 -4.70 -11.61
CA ALA A 174 12.29 -3.31 -11.53
C ALA A 174 13.26 -2.42 -10.71
N ALA A 175 13.88 -2.97 -9.67
CA ALA A 175 14.82 -2.24 -8.82
C ALA A 175 16.02 -1.68 -9.62
N ILE A 176 16.38 -2.31 -10.75
CA ILE A 176 17.44 -1.83 -11.66
C ILE A 176 17.23 -0.36 -12.04
N GLY A 177 15.99 0.09 -12.22
CA GLY A 177 15.69 1.49 -12.48
C GLY A 177 16.09 2.42 -11.33
N LEU A 178 15.92 1.97 -10.08
CA LEU A 178 16.31 2.73 -8.89
C LEU A 178 17.82 2.68 -8.64
N TYR A 179 18.49 1.56 -8.97
CA TYR A 179 19.97 1.50 -9.00
C TYR A 179 20.53 2.51 -10.02
N LEU A 180 19.98 2.54 -11.23
CA LEU A 180 20.38 3.50 -12.28
C LEU A 180 20.16 4.95 -11.81
N ALA A 181 18.98 5.23 -11.26
CA ALA A 181 18.66 6.56 -10.75
C ALA A 181 19.61 7.03 -9.64
N ALA A 182 19.94 6.14 -8.69
CA ALA A 182 20.88 6.43 -7.60
C ALA A 182 22.31 6.65 -8.12
N ALA A 183 22.78 5.83 -9.06
CA ALA A 183 24.10 5.97 -9.66
C ALA A 183 24.25 7.27 -10.46
N VAL A 184 23.26 7.60 -11.29
CA VAL A 184 23.26 8.83 -12.10
C VAL A 184 23.15 10.07 -11.21
N LEU A 185 22.32 10.04 -10.17
CA LEU A 185 22.24 11.12 -9.19
C LEU A 185 23.61 11.37 -8.52
N LEU A 186 24.26 10.28 -8.06
CA LEU A 186 25.57 10.38 -7.41
C LEU A 186 26.63 10.98 -8.33
N VAL A 187 26.75 10.49 -9.56
CA VAL A 187 27.79 10.95 -10.51
C VAL A 187 27.63 12.43 -10.84
N ASN A 188 26.41 12.95 -10.87
CA ASN A 188 26.14 14.34 -11.24
C ASN A 188 26.13 15.33 -10.06
N THR A 189 25.85 14.87 -8.84
CA THR A 189 25.67 15.75 -7.67
C THR A 189 26.60 15.46 -6.50
N GLY A 190 27.31 14.33 -6.51
CA GLY A 190 28.17 13.89 -5.41
C GLY A 190 27.42 13.40 -4.17
N THR A 191 26.08 13.30 -4.20
CA THR A 191 25.27 12.90 -3.06
C THR A 191 24.09 12.00 -3.47
N PHE A 192 23.50 11.30 -2.50
CA PHE A 192 22.25 10.54 -2.67
C PHE A 192 21.01 11.26 -2.13
N ALA A 193 21.16 12.48 -1.59
CA ALA A 193 20.06 13.25 -1.04
C ALA A 193 18.96 13.49 -2.09
N LEU A 194 17.69 13.28 -1.71
CA LEU A 194 16.56 13.50 -2.63
C LEU A 194 16.45 14.96 -3.08
N THR A 195 16.86 15.91 -2.24
CA THR A 195 16.88 17.35 -2.56
C THR A 195 17.87 17.69 -3.68
N ALA A 196 18.88 16.85 -3.91
CA ALA A 196 19.83 17.03 -5.02
C ALA A 196 19.19 16.76 -6.40
N LEU A 197 18.01 16.13 -6.46
CA LEU A 197 17.25 15.99 -7.70
C LEU A 197 16.95 17.35 -8.36
N ALA A 198 16.81 18.42 -7.56
CA ALA A 198 16.57 19.77 -8.07
C ALA A 198 17.77 20.37 -8.81
N GLN A 199 18.98 19.86 -8.57
CA GLN A 199 20.23 20.35 -9.16
C GLN A 199 20.54 19.74 -10.53
N LEU A 200 19.85 18.65 -10.89
CA LEU A 200 20.05 17.97 -12.17
C LEU A 200 19.52 18.80 -13.34
N ASP A 201 20.23 18.77 -14.47
CA ASP A 201 19.75 19.33 -15.72
C ASP A 201 18.57 18.51 -16.28
N HIS A 202 17.87 19.08 -17.26
CA HIS A 202 16.67 18.48 -17.83
C HIS A 202 16.88 17.06 -18.38
N THR A 203 17.99 16.81 -19.08
CA THR A 203 18.26 15.49 -19.69
C THR A 203 18.54 14.44 -18.63
N THR A 204 19.36 14.78 -17.62
CA THR A 204 19.65 13.87 -16.52
C THR A 204 18.42 13.59 -15.68
N LYS A 205 17.54 14.59 -15.47
CA LYS A 205 16.23 14.37 -14.81
C LYS A 205 15.40 13.33 -15.55
N ILE A 206 15.36 13.30 -16.88
CA ILE A 206 14.61 12.28 -17.63
C ILE A 206 15.12 10.87 -17.30
N ILE A 207 16.44 10.67 -17.23
CA ILE A 207 17.05 9.37 -16.93
C ILE A 207 16.72 8.95 -15.49
N VAL A 208 16.95 9.85 -14.53
CA VAL A 208 16.74 9.57 -13.09
C VAL A 208 15.27 9.30 -12.80
N PHE A 209 14.36 10.16 -13.27
CA PHE A 209 12.93 9.97 -13.08
C PHE A 209 12.37 8.78 -13.87
N GLY A 210 12.89 8.50 -15.07
CA GLY A 210 12.54 7.31 -15.83
C GLY A 210 12.92 6.03 -15.08
N GLY A 211 14.10 6.00 -14.46
CA GLY A 211 14.54 4.90 -13.60
C GLY A 211 13.67 4.73 -12.35
N ILE A 212 13.35 5.83 -11.66
CA ILE A 212 12.44 5.81 -10.49
C ILE A 212 11.04 5.32 -10.89
N LEU A 213 10.50 5.81 -12.01
CA LEU A 213 9.18 5.42 -12.51
C LEU A 213 9.14 3.94 -12.91
N PHE A 214 10.19 3.42 -13.55
CA PHE A 214 10.32 2.00 -13.88
C PHE A 214 10.34 1.11 -12.62
N ALA A 215 11.12 1.49 -11.60
CA ALA A 215 11.14 0.80 -10.32
C ALA A 215 9.78 0.86 -9.61
N ALA A 216 9.15 2.04 -9.66
CA ALA A 216 7.83 2.26 -9.10
C ALA A 216 6.76 1.38 -9.77
N TRP A 217 6.79 1.23 -11.09
CA TRP A 217 5.88 0.35 -11.82
C TRP A 217 6.00 -1.11 -11.40
N GLY A 218 7.21 -1.62 -11.21
CA GLY A 218 7.39 -3.00 -10.75
C GLY A 218 6.85 -3.25 -9.35
N LYS A 219 7.18 -2.36 -8.40
CA LYS A 219 6.73 -2.51 -7.00
C LYS A 219 5.23 -2.25 -6.82
N SER A 220 4.66 -1.34 -7.61
CA SER A 220 3.23 -1.00 -7.60
C SER A 220 2.42 -1.76 -8.65
N ALA A 221 2.98 -2.82 -9.23
CA ALA A 221 2.31 -3.74 -10.16
C ALA A 221 1.60 -3.03 -11.34
N GLN A 222 2.28 -2.09 -11.99
CA GLN A 222 1.80 -1.45 -13.23
C GLN A 222 2.22 -2.25 -14.46
N LEU A 223 1.54 -2.07 -15.59
CA LEU A 223 1.93 -2.75 -16.83
C LEU A 223 3.34 -2.33 -17.27
N PRO A 224 4.17 -3.26 -17.79
CA PRO A 224 3.91 -4.69 -17.99
C PRO A 224 4.29 -5.59 -16.77
N LEU A 225 4.71 -4.98 -15.66
CA LEU A 225 5.27 -5.66 -14.48
C LEU A 225 4.20 -6.05 -13.44
N HIS A 226 2.91 -6.00 -13.78
CA HIS A 226 1.79 -6.29 -12.88
C HIS A 226 1.62 -7.76 -12.52
N ILE A 227 2.16 -8.65 -13.35
CA ILE A 227 1.87 -10.09 -13.39
C ILE A 227 2.13 -10.85 -12.08
N TRP A 228 2.94 -10.30 -11.17
CA TRP A 228 3.24 -10.95 -9.90
C TRP A 228 2.13 -10.78 -8.87
N LEU A 229 1.37 -9.68 -8.92
CA LEU A 229 0.43 -9.31 -7.86
C LEU A 229 -0.75 -10.30 -7.76
N PRO A 230 -1.42 -10.71 -8.86
CA PRO A 230 -2.51 -11.68 -8.76
C PRO A 230 -2.06 -13.06 -8.26
N ASP A 231 -0.81 -13.44 -8.52
CA ASP A 231 -0.24 -14.72 -8.11
C ASP A 231 0.26 -14.70 -6.66
N ALA A 232 0.57 -13.51 -6.12
CA ALA A 232 0.89 -13.32 -4.70
C ALA A 232 -0.30 -13.59 -3.76
N MET A 233 -1.51 -13.81 -4.29
CA MET A 233 -2.70 -14.18 -3.50
C MET A 233 -2.65 -15.57 -2.87
N GLU A 234 -1.57 -16.33 -3.10
CA GLU A 234 -1.24 -17.55 -2.34
C GLU A 234 -0.84 -17.27 -0.89
N ALA A 235 -0.39 -16.04 -0.57
CA ALA A 235 -0.02 -15.66 0.78
C ALA A 235 -1.21 -15.78 1.77
N PRO A 236 -1.00 -15.94 3.08
CA PRO A 236 -2.07 -15.79 4.06
C PRO A 236 -2.78 -14.44 3.90
N THR A 237 -4.09 -14.39 4.08
CA THR A 237 -4.86 -13.16 3.83
C THR A 237 -4.38 -11.92 4.63
N PRO A 238 -3.90 -12.04 5.88
CA PRO A 238 -3.29 -10.91 6.58
C PRO A 238 -2.03 -10.37 5.87
N VAL A 239 -1.23 -11.24 5.24
CA VAL A 239 -0.10 -10.82 4.37
C VAL A 239 -0.62 -10.08 3.17
N SER A 240 -1.61 -10.63 2.46
CA SER A 240 -2.17 -9.99 1.27
C SER A 240 -2.76 -8.61 1.60
N SER A 241 -3.41 -8.47 2.76
CA SER A 241 -3.84 -7.18 3.29
C SER A 241 -2.65 -6.25 3.47
N TYR A 242 -1.62 -6.65 4.23
CA TYR A 242 -0.49 -5.76 4.49
C TYR A 242 0.28 -5.37 3.21
N LEU A 243 0.68 -6.34 2.37
CA LEU A 243 1.49 -6.11 1.18
C LEU A 243 0.75 -5.29 0.13
N HIS A 244 -0.53 -5.62 -0.12
CA HIS A 244 -1.25 -5.08 -1.27
C HIS A 244 -2.16 -3.90 -0.88
N ALA A 245 -2.54 -3.78 0.39
CA ALA A 245 -3.28 -2.61 0.88
C ALA A 245 -2.38 -1.57 1.54
N ALA A 246 -1.42 -1.91 2.40
CA ALA A 246 -0.71 -0.90 3.19
C ALA A 246 0.71 -0.60 2.71
N SER A 247 1.47 -1.61 2.30
CA SER A 247 2.94 -1.55 2.28
C SER A 247 3.57 -1.73 0.91
N MET A 248 3.84 -2.98 0.49
CA MET A 248 4.65 -3.33 -0.69
C MET A 248 4.30 -2.52 -1.93
N VAL A 249 3.02 -2.47 -2.28
CA VAL A 249 2.58 -1.78 -3.50
C VAL A 249 2.50 -0.26 -3.34
N LYS A 250 2.75 0.27 -2.14
CA LYS A 250 2.83 1.72 -1.86
C LYS A 250 4.25 2.22 -2.00
N VAL A 251 5.24 1.32 -1.92
CA VAL A 251 6.65 1.64 -2.13
C VAL A 251 6.85 2.42 -3.42
N GLY A 252 6.33 1.91 -4.55
CA GLY A 252 6.56 2.53 -5.85
C GLY A 252 5.94 3.92 -5.99
N VAL A 253 4.66 4.07 -5.62
CA VAL A 253 4.00 5.38 -5.67
C VAL A 253 4.61 6.37 -4.66
N TYR A 254 5.10 5.90 -3.52
CA TYR A 254 5.74 6.74 -2.52
C TYR A 254 7.10 7.27 -3.00
N ILE A 255 8.00 6.42 -3.51
CA ILE A 255 9.30 6.88 -4.00
C ILE A 255 9.14 7.88 -5.17
N PHE A 256 8.15 7.66 -6.03
CA PHE A 256 7.86 8.58 -7.13
C PHE A 256 7.32 9.92 -6.60
N ALA A 257 6.39 9.89 -5.65
CA ALA A 257 5.89 11.10 -5.00
C ALA A 257 7.01 11.89 -4.28
N ARG A 258 7.93 11.21 -3.59
CA ARG A 258 9.08 11.84 -2.93
C ARG A 258 10.05 12.46 -3.93
N ALA A 259 10.28 11.81 -5.06
CA ALA A 259 11.12 12.35 -6.11
C ALA A 259 10.51 13.62 -6.71
N ILE A 260 9.22 13.61 -7.04
CA ILE A 260 8.49 14.80 -7.53
C ILE A 260 8.58 15.93 -6.52
N TYR A 261 8.30 15.65 -5.24
CA TYR A 261 8.31 16.65 -4.17
C TYR A 261 9.67 17.32 -3.99
N SER A 262 10.77 16.58 -4.20
CA SER A 262 12.13 17.05 -3.90
C SER A 262 12.87 17.68 -5.09
N ALA A 263 12.34 17.55 -6.31
CA ALA A 263 13.06 17.94 -7.53
C ALA A 263 12.73 19.34 -8.06
N GLY A 264 11.74 20.02 -7.47
CA GLY A 264 11.19 21.25 -8.03
C GLY A 264 10.46 20.96 -9.34
N ASP A 265 11.09 21.28 -10.47
CA ASP A 265 10.56 20.95 -11.80
C ASP A 265 10.92 19.53 -12.24
N VAL A 266 9.98 18.85 -12.89
CA VAL A 266 10.12 17.49 -13.43
C VAL A 266 9.79 17.52 -14.92
N PRO A 267 10.64 16.93 -15.79
CA PRO A 267 10.37 16.92 -17.23
C PRO A 267 8.98 16.40 -17.57
N GLN A 268 8.21 17.18 -18.33
CA GLN A 268 6.81 16.86 -18.65
C GLN A 268 6.65 15.48 -19.30
N ILE A 269 7.65 15.00 -20.05
CA ILE A 269 7.62 13.65 -20.65
C ILE A 269 7.43 12.53 -19.61
N ILE A 270 7.97 12.70 -18.39
CA ILE A 270 7.76 11.77 -17.28
C ILE A 270 6.30 11.76 -16.85
N GLY A 271 5.69 12.94 -16.77
CA GLY A 271 4.26 13.11 -16.51
C GLY A 271 3.40 12.48 -17.62
N THR A 272 3.70 12.76 -18.90
CA THR A 272 2.97 12.20 -20.04
C THR A 272 3.02 10.66 -20.04
N VAL A 273 4.21 10.09 -19.93
CA VAL A 273 4.39 8.63 -19.90
C VAL A 273 3.70 8.04 -18.68
N GLY A 274 3.84 8.66 -17.51
CA GLY A 274 3.21 8.22 -16.27
C GLY A 274 1.68 8.19 -16.35
N MET A 275 1.05 9.26 -16.85
CA MET A 275 -0.41 9.32 -16.93
C MET A 275 -1.00 8.38 -17.99
N VAL A 276 -0.34 8.24 -19.14
CA VAL A 276 -0.79 7.34 -20.21
C VAL A 276 -0.69 5.89 -19.75
N MET A 277 0.45 5.49 -19.18
CA MET A 277 0.63 4.13 -18.67
C MET A 277 -0.24 3.82 -17.46
N ALA A 278 -0.52 4.82 -16.61
CA ALA A 278 -1.50 4.68 -15.54
C ALA A 278 -2.89 4.33 -16.11
N VAL A 279 -3.39 5.07 -17.10
CA VAL A 279 -4.72 4.80 -17.68
C VAL A 279 -4.76 3.47 -18.44
N ILE A 280 -3.71 3.10 -19.16
CA ILE A 280 -3.62 1.78 -19.82
C ILE A 280 -3.70 0.66 -18.77
N THR A 281 -2.93 0.79 -17.67
CA THR A 281 -2.95 -0.17 -16.56
C THR A 281 -4.30 -0.21 -15.85
N LEU A 282 -4.94 0.95 -15.67
CA LEU A 282 -6.24 1.10 -15.04
C LEU A 282 -7.32 0.32 -15.79
N ILE A 283 -7.42 0.53 -17.10
CA ILE A 283 -8.40 -0.14 -17.98
C ILE A 283 -8.10 -1.64 -18.05
N TYR A 284 -6.84 -2.02 -18.23
CA TYR A 284 -6.45 -3.43 -18.24
C TYR A 284 -6.80 -4.12 -16.91
N GLY A 285 -6.47 -3.50 -15.78
CA GLY A 285 -6.75 -4.01 -14.44
C GLY A 285 -8.26 -4.20 -14.24
N PHE A 286 -9.06 -3.24 -14.70
CA PHE A 286 -10.52 -3.31 -14.69
C PHE A 286 -11.05 -4.55 -15.39
N PHE A 287 -10.70 -4.73 -16.67
CA PHE A 287 -11.13 -5.90 -17.45
C PHE A 287 -10.70 -7.23 -16.83
N MET A 288 -9.52 -7.25 -16.20
CA MET A 288 -9.01 -8.48 -15.58
C MET A 288 -9.67 -8.83 -14.25
N TYR A 289 -10.28 -7.89 -13.52
CA TYR A 289 -10.99 -8.24 -12.29
C TYR A 289 -12.46 -8.63 -12.48
N LEU A 290 -13.09 -8.26 -13.60
CA LEU A 290 -14.47 -8.69 -13.94
C LEU A 290 -14.67 -10.22 -13.93
N PRO A 291 -13.82 -11.06 -14.53
CA PRO A 291 -14.03 -12.51 -14.52
C PRO A 291 -13.71 -13.18 -13.17
N GLN A 292 -13.18 -12.44 -12.19
CA GLN A 292 -12.66 -13.03 -10.96
C GLN A 292 -13.78 -13.40 -10.00
N LYS A 293 -13.82 -14.68 -9.62
CA LYS A 293 -14.75 -15.23 -8.61
C LYS A 293 -14.10 -15.39 -7.24
N ASP A 294 -12.77 -15.50 -7.19
CA ASP A 294 -12.00 -15.49 -5.96
C ASP A 294 -11.84 -14.04 -5.50
N MET A 295 -12.27 -13.76 -4.26
CA MET A 295 -12.28 -12.41 -3.72
C MET A 295 -10.87 -11.82 -3.62
N LYS A 296 -9.83 -12.58 -3.22
CA LYS A 296 -8.47 -12.05 -3.13
C LYS A 296 -7.91 -11.70 -4.51
N ARG A 297 -8.15 -12.54 -5.51
CA ARG A 297 -7.70 -12.29 -6.89
C ARG A 297 -8.42 -11.10 -7.51
N LEU A 298 -9.72 -10.94 -7.26
CA LEU A 298 -10.47 -9.73 -7.62
C LEU A 298 -9.88 -8.49 -6.94
N LEU A 299 -9.57 -8.59 -5.64
CA LEU A 299 -8.98 -7.50 -4.87
C LEU A 299 -7.56 -7.14 -5.34
N ALA A 300 -6.79 -8.11 -5.83
CA ALA A 300 -5.47 -7.88 -6.41
C ALA A 300 -5.55 -6.98 -7.65
N TYR A 301 -6.40 -7.32 -8.62
CA TYR A 301 -6.54 -6.51 -9.83
C TYR A 301 -7.19 -5.15 -9.57
N SER A 302 -8.17 -5.07 -8.67
CA SER A 302 -8.67 -3.75 -8.26
C SER A 302 -7.62 -2.94 -7.47
N THR A 303 -6.61 -3.57 -6.84
CA THR A 303 -5.45 -2.85 -6.28
C THR A 303 -4.60 -2.25 -7.40
N ILE A 304 -4.33 -3.00 -8.46
CA ILE A 304 -3.61 -2.51 -9.66
C ILE A 304 -4.30 -1.25 -10.19
N THR A 305 -5.62 -1.32 -10.37
CA THR A 305 -6.43 -0.20 -10.84
C THR A 305 -6.39 1.00 -9.88
N GLN A 306 -6.49 0.79 -8.56
CA GLN A 306 -6.43 1.91 -7.62
C GLN A 306 -5.04 2.57 -7.56
N LEU A 307 -3.95 1.82 -7.72
CA LEU A 307 -2.62 2.41 -7.80
C LEU A 307 -2.40 3.18 -9.10
N SER A 308 -3.05 2.78 -10.19
CA SER A 308 -3.05 3.57 -11.43
C SER A 308 -3.64 4.96 -11.22
N TYR A 309 -4.71 5.13 -10.43
CA TYR A 309 -5.18 6.48 -10.07
C TYR A 309 -4.13 7.31 -9.33
N ILE A 310 -3.34 6.68 -8.46
CA ILE A 310 -2.27 7.38 -7.72
C ILE A 310 -1.16 7.80 -8.69
N PHE A 311 -0.73 6.91 -9.60
CA PHE A 311 0.23 7.31 -10.64
C PHE A 311 -0.32 8.39 -11.55
N PHE A 312 -1.61 8.32 -11.92
CA PHE A 312 -2.27 9.35 -12.71
C PHE A 312 -2.22 10.70 -11.97
N ALA A 313 -2.56 10.74 -10.69
CA ALA A 313 -2.48 11.93 -9.85
C ALA A 313 -1.07 12.51 -9.73
N LEU A 314 -0.08 11.66 -9.45
CA LEU A 314 1.33 12.08 -9.36
C LEU A 314 1.87 12.56 -10.72
N SER A 315 1.37 11.99 -11.82
CA SER A 315 1.73 12.43 -13.17
C SER A 315 1.08 13.75 -13.54
N LEU A 316 -0.15 14.03 -13.08
CA LEU A 316 -0.77 15.35 -13.18
C LEU A 316 -0.02 16.40 -12.33
N ALA A 317 0.55 16.00 -11.19
CA ALA A 317 1.34 16.91 -10.36
C ALA A 317 2.61 17.42 -11.06
N VAL A 318 3.19 16.64 -11.98
CA VAL A 318 4.31 17.09 -12.84
C VAL A 318 3.94 18.30 -13.70
N TYR A 319 2.64 18.50 -13.99
CA TYR A 319 2.11 19.68 -14.68
C TYR A 319 1.80 20.84 -13.73
N GLY A 320 2.38 20.85 -12.53
CA GLY A 320 2.24 21.95 -11.56
C GLY A 320 0.99 21.90 -10.69
N SER A 321 0.17 20.85 -10.76
CA SER A 321 -1.04 20.76 -9.93
C SER A 321 -0.76 20.24 -8.52
N LYS A 322 -0.66 21.16 -7.55
CA LYS A 322 -0.62 20.83 -6.11
C LYS A 322 -1.83 20.01 -5.67
N MET A 323 -3.02 20.31 -6.21
CA MET A 323 -4.25 19.57 -5.91
C MET A 323 -4.14 18.09 -6.31
N ALA A 324 -3.56 17.80 -7.48
CA ALA A 324 -3.33 16.42 -7.91
C ALA A 324 -2.31 15.72 -7.01
N PHE A 325 -1.23 16.42 -6.63
CA PHE A 325 -0.20 15.88 -5.75
C PHE A 325 -0.78 15.49 -4.38
N ASP A 326 -1.42 16.44 -3.69
CA ASP A 326 -1.99 16.22 -2.36
C ASP A 326 -3.14 15.18 -2.43
N GLY A 327 -3.94 15.19 -3.50
CA GLY A 327 -4.94 14.15 -3.78
C GLY A 327 -4.33 12.75 -3.95
N GLY A 328 -3.18 12.65 -4.63
CA GLY A 328 -2.40 11.43 -4.77
C GLY A 328 -1.86 10.92 -3.43
N ILE A 329 -1.27 11.79 -2.61
CA ILE A 329 -0.79 11.45 -1.26
C ILE A 329 -1.94 11.01 -0.36
N ALA A 330 -3.05 11.77 -0.34
CA ALA A 330 -4.26 11.40 0.37
C ALA A 330 -4.78 10.04 -0.11
N TYR A 331 -4.67 9.74 -1.40
CA TYR A 331 -5.11 8.46 -1.92
C TYR A 331 -4.22 7.28 -1.48
N ILE A 332 -2.89 7.46 -1.40
CA ILE A 332 -1.97 6.47 -0.80
C ILE A 332 -2.46 6.11 0.62
N PHE A 333 -2.77 7.12 1.41
CA PHE A 333 -3.24 6.97 2.80
C PHE A 333 -4.62 6.30 2.90
N ASN A 334 -5.63 6.86 2.22
CA ASN A 334 -7.02 6.43 2.32
C ASN A 334 -7.25 5.03 1.73
N HIS A 335 -6.66 4.75 0.57
CA HIS A 335 -6.74 3.44 -0.05
C HIS A 335 -6.18 2.35 0.87
N ALA A 336 -5.16 2.66 1.68
CA ALA A 336 -4.56 1.67 2.56
C ALA A 336 -5.56 1.11 3.59
N PHE A 337 -6.39 1.95 4.20
CA PHE A 337 -7.41 1.51 5.16
C PHE A 337 -8.57 0.78 4.48
N ALA A 338 -9.15 1.36 3.42
CA ALA A 338 -10.30 0.78 2.72
C ALA A 338 -9.95 -0.58 2.10
N LYS A 339 -8.75 -0.70 1.51
CA LYS A 339 -8.30 -1.95 0.91
C LYS A 339 -7.91 -3.00 1.95
N SER A 340 -7.36 -2.57 3.09
CA SER A 340 -7.07 -3.48 4.20
C SER A 340 -8.36 -4.06 4.77
N LEU A 341 -9.39 -3.24 4.94
CA LEU A 341 -10.72 -3.71 5.33
C LEU A 341 -11.19 -4.80 4.38
N PHE A 342 -11.12 -4.57 3.07
CA PHE A 342 -11.67 -5.51 2.10
C PHE A 342 -10.93 -6.86 2.08
N PHE A 343 -9.60 -6.83 2.12
CA PHE A 343 -8.81 -8.05 2.21
C PHE A 343 -9.07 -8.80 3.52
N LEU A 344 -9.19 -8.11 4.65
CA LEU A 344 -9.46 -8.76 5.93
C LEU A 344 -10.89 -9.26 6.03
N VAL A 345 -11.89 -8.64 5.38
CA VAL A 345 -13.22 -9.23 5.20
C VAL A 345 -13.12 -10.54 4.41
N ALA A 346 -12.35 -10.58 3.31
CA ALA A 346 -12.10 -11.82 2.57
C ALA A 346 -11.44 -12.90 3.46
N GLY A 347 -10.53 -12.48 4.34
CA GLY A 347 -9.88 -13.34 5.32
C GLY A 347 -10.86 -13.87 6.37
N ALA A 348 -11.78 -13.05 6.85
CA ALA A 348 -12.77 -13.47 7.82
C ALA A 348 -13.77 -14.45 7.21
N LEU A 349 -14.14 -14.28 5.94
CA LEU A 349 -14.97 -15.23 5.19
C LEU A 349 -14.24 -16.56 4.99
N SER A 350 -12.99 -16.52 4.57
CA SER A 350 -12.06 -17.66 4.50
C SER A 350 -12.02 -18.43 5.83
N TYR A 351 -11.81 -17.72 6.94
CA TYR A 351 -11.73 -18.29 8.28
C TYR A 351 -13.05 -18.95 8.72
N SER A 352 -14.16 -18.20 8.67
CA SER A 352 -15.44 -18.60 9.27
C SER A 352 -16.29 -19.51 8.39
N CYS A 353 -16.26 -19.29 7.07
CA CYS A 353 -17.09 -20.00 6.10
C CYS A 353 -16.31 -21.11 5.36
N GLY A 354 -14.98 -21.12 5.46
CA GLY A 354 -14.12 -22.07 4.74
C GLY A 354 -14.00 -21.78 3.25
N THR A 355 -14.45 -20.60 2.79
CA THR A 355 -14.32 -20.17 1.41
C THR A 355 -14.38 -18.66 1.30
N ARG A 356 -13.64 -18.13 0.32
CA ARG A 356 -13.70 -16.73 -0.13
C ARG A 356 -14.22 -16.57 -1.56
N MET A 357 -14.85 -17.62 -2.10
CA MET A 357 -15.40 -17.61 -3.45
C MET A 357 -16.74 -16.88 -3.45
N LEU A 358 -16.81 -15.72 -4.10
CA LEU A 358 -17.98 -14.84 -4.06
C LEU A 358 -19.30 -15.54 -4.43
N PRO A 359 -19.38 -16.42 -5.46
CA PRO A 359 -20.62 -17.12 -5.79
C PRO A 359 -21.18 -18.02 -4.69
N LYS A 360 -20.34 -18.45 -3.73
CA LYS A 360 -20.74 -19.33 -2.62
C LYS A 360 -21.23 -18.56 -1.40
N LEU A 361 -21.07 -17.25 -1.38
CA LEU A 361 -21.37 -16.39 -0.23
C LEU A 361 -22.66 -15.62 -0.56
N LYS A 362 -23.75 -15.88 0.16
CA LYS A 362 -25.03 -15.15 0.01
C LYS A 362 -25.65 -14.90 1.38
N GLY A 363 -26.38 -13.80 1.55
CA GLY A 363 -27.11 -13.51 2.79
C GLY A 363 -26.23 -13.25 4.02
N MET A 364 -25.01 -12.74 3.82
CA MET A 364 -24.05 -12.47 4.90
C MET A 364 -24.60 -11.52 5.97
N MET A 365 -25.43 -10.53 5.61
CA MET A 365 -25.97 -9.54 6.55
C MET A 365 -26.80 -10.20 7.67
N GLY A 366 -27.53 -11.29 7.36
CA GLY A 366 -28.40 -11.95 8.33
C GLY A 366 -27.66 -12.79 9.38
N LYS A 367 -26.45 -13.29 9.09
CA LYS A 367 -25.70 -14.19 9.98
C LYS A 367 -24.40 -13.59 10.50
N MET A 368 -23.73 -12.77 9.69
CA MET A 368 -22.42 -12.17 9.98
C MET A 368 -22.45 -10.66 9.65
N PRO A 369 -23.25 -9.85 10.37
CA PRO A 369 -23.51 -8.45 10.01
C PRO A 369 -22.24 -7.61 9.94
N LEU A 370 -21.24 -7.84 10.82
CA LEU A 370 -19.95 -7.16 10.76
C LEU A 370 -19.25 -7.34 9.41
N LEU A 371 -19.30 -8.54 8.82
CA LEU A 371 -18.72 -8.80 7.51
C LEU A 371 -19.57 -8.20 6.39
N GLY A 372 -20.90 -8.21 6.54
CA GLY A 372 -21.83 -7.53 5.65
C GLY A 372 -21.57 -6.02 5.54
N VAL A 373 -21.48 -5.36 6.68
CA VAL A 373 -21.14 -3.94 6.80
C VAL A 373 -19.72 -3.69 6.29
N GLY A 374 -18.75 -4.50 6.71
CA GLY A 374 -17.35 -4.37 6.26
C GLY A 374 -17.19 -4.48 4.75
N PHE A 375 -17.90 -5.41 4.10
CA PHE A 375 -17.93 -5.53 2.64
C PHE A 375 -18.52 -4.27 2.00
N CYS A 376 -19.68 -3.81 2.49
CA CYS A 376 -20.37 -2.63 1.97
C CYS A 376 -19.47 -1.38 2.05
N VAL A 377 -18.93 -1.11 3.24
CA VAL A 377 -18.07 0.04 3.52
C VAL A 377 -16.81 -0.02 2.65
N ALA A 378 -16.14 -1.16 2.56
CA ALA A 378 -14.94 -1.30 1.75
C ALA A 378 -15.23 -1.10 0.25
N ALA A 379 -16.32 -1.67 -0.26
CA ALA A 379 -16.76 -1.52 -1.64
C ALA A 379 -17.02 -0.05 -1.97
N LEU A 380 -17.87 0.62 -1.18
CA LEU A 380 -18.23 2.04 -1.37
C LEU A 380 -17.01 2.96 -1.24
N ALA A 381 -16.11 2.67 -0.30
CA ALA A 381 -14.86 3.41 -0.13
C ALA A 381 -13.96 3.31 -1.38
N ILE A 382 -13.71 2.11 -1.89
CA ILE A 382 -12.82 1.90 -3.05
C ILE A 382 -13.42 2.47 -4.34
N THR A 383 -14.74 2.38 -4.50
CA THR A 383 -15.42 2.92 -5.69
C THR A 383 -15.59 4.44 -5.63
N GLY A 384 -15.36 5.05 -4.46
CA GLY A 384 -15.34 6.50 -4.29
C GLY A 384 -16.72 7.11 -4.06
N VAL A 385 -17.49 6.57 -3.11
CA VAL A 385 -18.83 7.08 -2.76
C VAL A 385 -18.77 7.87 -1.44
N PRO A 386 -19.33 9.10 -1.35
CA PRO A 386 -19.47 9.81 -0.08
C PRO A 386 -20.32 9.02 0.95
N PRO A 387 -20.00 9.06 2.26
CA PRO A 387 -18.97 9.86 2.92
C PRO A 387 -17.61 9.14 3.05
N PHE A 388 -17.35 8.09 2.27
CA PHE A 388 -16.17 7.25 2.45
C PHE A 388 -14.89 7.86 1.83
N ASN A 389 -13.75 7.44 2.38
CA ASN A 389 -12.45 8.08 2.16
C ASN A 389 -11.94 8.09 0.71
N GLY A 390 -12.32 7.13 -0.12
CA GLY A 390 -11.86 7.07 -1.51
C GLY A 390 -12.47 8.16 -2.39
N PHE A 391 -13.67 8.67 -2.07
CA PHE A 391 -14.25 9.82 -2.77
C PHE A 391 -13.37 11.05 -2.61
N PHE A 392 -13.01 11.38 -1.37
CA PHE A 392 -12.18 12.54 -1.04
C PHE A 392 -10.74 12.44 -1.56
N SER A 393 -10.34 11.27 -2.04
CA SER A 393 -9.05 11.07 -2.71
C SER A 393 -9.16 11.19 -4.23
N LYS A 394 -10.20 10.59 -4.83
CA LYS A 394 -10.43 10.63 -6.28
C LYS A 394 -10.93 11.98 -6.77
N PHE A 395 -11.77 12.66 -5.99
CA PHE A 395 -12.37 13.92 -6.40
C PHE A 395 -11.32 15.01 -6.74
N PRO A 396 -10.31 15.29 -5.88
CA PRO A 396 -9.24 16.23 -6.23
C PRO A 396 -8.45 15.83 -7.48
N ILE A 397 -8.27 14.53 -7.74
CA ILE A 397 -7.54 14.04 -8.91
C ILE A 397 -8.31 14.37 -10.20
N PHE A 398 -9.62 14.11 -10.23
CA PHE A 398 -10.45 14.49 -11.38
C PHE A 398 -10.57 16.00 -11.52
N ALA A 399 -10.79 16.74 -10.43
CA ALA A 399 -10.87 18.19 -10.45
C ALA A 399 -9.58 18.84 -11.00
N ALA A 400 -8.42 18.38 -10.53
CA ALA A 400 -7.12 18.79 -11.04
C ALA A 400 -6.93 18.44 -12.53
N GLY A 401 -7.32 17.23 -12.92
CA GLY A 401 -7.25 16.80 -14.31
C GLY A 401 -8.07 17.67 -15.25
N PHE A 402 -9.33 17.97 -14.88
CA PHE A 402 -10.19 18.85 -15.69
C PHE A 402 -9.65 20.27 -15.74
N SER A 403 -9.13 20.80 -14.63
CA SER A 403 -8.47 22.12 -14.61
C SER A 403 -7.27 22.19 -15.58
N LEU A 404 -6.41 21.17 -15.60
CA LEU A 404 -5.25 21.13 -16.49
C LEU A 404 -5.63 20.84 -17.95
N SER A 405 -6.80 20.25 -18.19
CA SER A 405 -7.22 19.82 -19.53
C SER A 405 -7.48 20.97 -20.51
N HIS A 406 -7.65 22.19 -20.01
CA HIS A 406 -7.74 23.40 -20.83
C HIS A 406 -6.46 23.67 -21.63
N GLU A 407 -5.29 23.29 -21.08
CA GLU A 407 -3.98 23.52 -21.69
C GLU A 407 -3.40 22.23 -22.32
N HIS A 408 -3.89 21.07 -21.90
CA HIS A 408 -3.37 19.77 -22.32
C HIS A 408 -4.49 18.87 -22.87
N TRP A 409 -4.68 18.92 -24.20
CA TRP A 409 -5.76 18.22 -24.90
C TRP A 409 -5.81 16.70 -24.65
N LEU A 410 -4.66 16.06 -24.39
CA LEU A 410 -4.57 14.62 -24.10
C LEU A 410 -5.28 14.23 -22.79
N LEU A 411 -5.48 15.17 -21.86
CA LEU A 411 -6.08 14.87 -20.56
C LEU A 411 -7.56 14.51 -20.64
N ILE A 412 -8.33 15.14 -21.54
CA ILE A 412 -9.77 14.85 -21.69
C ILE A 412 -10.03 13.36 -21.97
N PRO A 413 -9.46 12.72 -23.00
CA PRO A 413 -9.72 11.30 -23.25
C PRO A 413 -9.24 10.41 -22.10
N LEU A 414 -8.10 10.73 -21.47
CA LEU A 414 -7.59 9.98 -20.32
C LEU A 414 -8.53 10.06 -19.10
N LEU A 415 -9.08 11.24 -18.81
CA LEU A 415 -10.03 11.47 -17.73
C LEU A 415 -11.36 10.77 -17.98
N VAL A 416 -11.85 10.79 -19.22
CA VAL A 416 -13.08 10.08 -19.61
C VAL A 416 -12.90 8.57 -19.39
N LEU A 417 -11.76 7.98 -19.80
CA LEU A 417 -11.47 6.57 -19.56
C LEU A 417 -11.39 6.25 -18.05
N ALA A 418 -10.71 7.09 -17.27
CA ALA A 418 -10.65 6.94 -15.82
C ALA A 418 -12.04 7.04 -15.18
N LEU A 419 -12.89 7.97 -15.63
CA LEU A 419 -14.25 8.13 -15.11
C LEU A 419 -15.14 6.93 -15.45
N ILE A 420 -15.05 6.42 -16.69
CA ILE A 420 -15.75 5.19 -17.11
C ILE A 420 -15.36 4.03 -16.21
N GLU A 421 -14.07 3.84 -15.92
CA GLU A 421 -13.64 2.81 -14.97
C GLU A 421 -14.23 3.05 -13.58
N SER A 422 -14.20 4.27 -13.06
CA SER A 422 -14.71 4.55 -11.73
C SER A 422 -16.21 4.20 -11.61
N VAL A 423 -17.01 4.58 -12.60
CA VAL A 423 -18.45 4.27 -12.65
C VAL A 423 -18.69 2.77 -12.85
N ALA A 424 -17.95 2.12 -13.74
CA ALA A 424 -18.09 0.70 -14.01
C ALA A 424 -17.64 -0.15 -12.80
N SER A 425 -16.61 0.28 -12.06
CA SER A 425 -16.17 -0.34 -10.81
C SER A 425 -17.24 -0.28 -9.74
N PHE A 426 -17.94 0.86 -9.61
CA PHE A 426 -19.08 1.02 -8.73
C PHE A 426 -20.19 0.03 -9.07
N GLY A 427 -20.60 -0.04 -10.35
CA GLY A 427 -21.60 -0.99 -10.81
C GLY A 427 -21.21 -2.45 -10.52
N TRP A 428 -19.95 -2.82 -10.73
CA TRP A 428 -19.46 -4.17 -10.49
C TRP A 428 -19.43 -4.57 -9.01
N PHE A 429 -18.96 -3.67 -8.13
CA PHE A 429 -18.98 -3.94 -6.69
C PHE A 429 -20.40 -3.90 -6.13
N LEU A 430 -21.30 -3.09 -6.68
CA LEU A 430 -22.72 -3.10 -6.34
C LEU A 430 -23.38 -4.43 -6.73
N TYR A 431 -23.05 -4.98 -7.89
CA TYR A 431 -23.48 -6.32 -8.31
C TYR A 431 -23.05 -7.37 -7.27
N TRP A 432 -21.76 -7.42 -6.91
CA TRP A 432 -21.27 -8.37 -5.91
C TRP A 432 -21.87 -8.14 -4.53
N PHE A 433 -22.07 -6.88 -4.13
CA PHE A 433 -22.79 -6.55 -2.91
C PHE A 433 -24.18 -7.17 -2.92
N GLY A 434 -24.97 -6.95 -3.99
CA GLY A 434 -26.32 -7.50 -4.13
C GLY A 434 -26.37 -9.04 -4.17
N GLN A 435 -25.34 -9.69 -4.72
CA GLN A 435 -25.27 -11.16 -4.75
C GLN A 435 -24.84 -11.78 -3.42
N THR A 436 -24.01 -11.09 -2.64
CA THR A 436 -23.31 -11.71 -1.49
C THR A 436 -23.81 -11.27 -0.12
N VAL A 437 -24.24 -10.01 0.00
CA VAL A 437 -24.54 -9.39 1.30
C VAL A 437 -26.00 -9.58 1.73
N PRO A 438 -27.01 -9.17 0.94
CA PRO A 438 -28.41 -9.36 1.30
C PRO A 438 -28.92 -10.76 0.94
N GLY A 439 -30.16 -11.06 1.33
CA GLY A 439 -30.86 -12.29 0.99
C GLY A 439 -30.73 -13.41 2.03
N LYS A 440 -31.20 -14.61 1.67
CA LYS A 440 -31.14 -15.79 2.53
C LYS A 440 -29.70 -16.32 2.62
N PRO A 441 -29.19 -16.66 3.81
CA PRO A 441 -27.86 -17.25 3.99
C PRO A 441 -27.65 -18.48 3.10
N SER A 442 -26.56 -18.51 2.31
CA SER A 442 -26.10 -19.74 1.65
C SER A 442 -25.60 -20.75 2.67
N GLU A 443 -25.43 -22.01 2.28
CA GLU A 443 -24.91 -23.07 3.17
C GLU A 443 -23.56 -22.70 3.82
N ALA A 444 -22.66 -22.06 3.05
CA ALA A 444 -21.37 -21.59 3.54
C ALA A 444 -21.53 -20.53 4.66
N ILE A 445 -22.48 -19.60 4.51
CA ILE A 445 -22.77 -18.56 5.51
C ILE A 445 -23.56 -19.13 6.69
N ALA A 446 -24.55 -19.97 6.44
CA ALA A 446 -25.38 -20.59 7.48
C ALA A 446 -24.55 -21.45 8.44
N SER A 447 -23.55 -22.17 7.90
CA SER A 447 -22.62 -22.99 8.69
C SER A 447 -21.44 -22.20 9.28
N ALA A 448 -21.38 -20.87 9.12
CA ALA A 448 -20.20 -20.09 9.50
C ALA A 448 -19.88 -20.16 11.00
N LYS A 449 -18.59 -20.28 11.32
CA LYS A 449 -18.09 -20.27 12.71
C LYS A 449 -17.90 -18.83 13.22
N PRO A 450 -18.06 -18.58 14.53
CA PRO A 450 -17.77 -17.28 15.13
C PRO A 450 -16.33 -16.81 14.85
N LEU A 451 -16.16 -15.49 14.68
CA LEU A 451 -14.84 -14.88 14.49
C LEU A 451 -14.15 -14.66 15.85
N PRO A 452 -12.83 -14.89 15.95
CA PRO A 452 -12.03 -14.45 17.09
C PRO A 452 -12.15 -12.93 17.32
N LEU A 453 -12.15 -12.50 18.59
CA LEU A 453 -12.26 -11.08 18.96
C LEU A 453 -11.19 -10.20 18.32
N ALA A 454 -9.96 -10.70 18.19
CA ALA A 454 -8.86 -9.98 17.54
C ALA A 454 -9.18 -9.60 16.09
N MET A 455 -9.85 -10.50 15.35
CA MET A 455 -10.27 -10.22 13.97
C MET A 455 -11.43 -9.22 13.94
N GLN A 456 -12.41 -9.36 14.84
CA GLN A 456 -13.56 -8.46 14.91
C GLN A 456 -13.13 -7.02 15.23
N GLY A 457 -12.27 -6.85 16.24
CA GLY A 457 -11.77 -5.52 16.64
C GLY A 457 -11.04 -4.81 15.52
N VAL A 458 -10.17 -5.51 14.78
CA VAL A 458 -9.46 -4.94 13.63
C VAL A 458 -10.43 -4.53 12.51
N LEU A 459 -11.45 -5.35 12.21
CA LEU A 459 -12.44 -5.00 11.19
C LEU A 459 -13.25 -3.75 11.57
N VAL A 460 -13.65 -3.62 12.84
CA VAL A 460 -14.35 -2.42 13.34
C VAL A 460 -13.47 -1.18 13.20
N ILE A 461 -12.21 -1.25 13.62
CA ILE A 461 -11.25 -0.13 13.46
C ILE A 461 -11.14 0.27 11.98
N LEU A 462 -11.04 -0.69 11.07
CA LEU A 462 -10.90 -0.41 9.64
C LEU A 462 -12.19 0.11 8.98
N VAL A 463 -13.37 -0.28 9.47
CA VAL A 463 -14.64 0.36 9.08
C VAL A 463 -14.63 1.83 9.46
N ILE A 464 -14.24 2.15 10.70
CA ILE A 464 -14.14 3.54 11.18
C ILE A 464 -13.12 4.32 10.35
N MET A 465 -11.93 3.75 10.14
CA MET A 465 -10.88 4.39 9.34
C MET A 465 -11.26 4.58 7.88
N SER A 466 -12.16 3.76 7.32
CA SER A 466 -12.66 3.95 5.94
C SER A 466 -13.52 5.22 5.78
N VAL A 467 -13.93 5.84 6.88
CA VAL A 467 -14.59 7.16 6.91
C VAL A 467 -13.64 8.22 7.46
N CYS A 468 -12.97 7.96 8.59
CA CYS A 468 -12.18 8.97 9.29
C CYS A 468 -10.87 9.34 8.60
N SER A 469 -10.28 8.44 7.80
CA SER A 469 -8.94 8.67 7.25
C SER A 469 -8.87 9.88 6.30
N SER A 470 -9.96 10.21 5.60
CA SER A 470 -9.98 11.39 4.72
C SER A 470 -9.87 12.69 5.51
N PHE A 471 -10.56 12.79 6.65
CA PHE A 471 -10.47 13.96 7.53
C PHE A 471 -9.06 14.12 8.10
N ILE A 472 -8.42 13.00 8.48
CA ILE A 472 -7.02 13.00 8.94
C ILE A 472 -6.10 13.49 7.82
N ALA A 473 -6.24 12.94 6.60
CA ALA A 473 -5.40 13.31 5.47
C ALA A 473 -5.53 14.80 5.11
N VAL A 474 -6.76 15.32 5.02
CA VAL A 474 -7.01 16.74 4.71
C VAL A 474 -6.46 17.65 5.80
N ALA A 475 -6.76 17.37 7.08
CA ALA A 475 -6.25 18.18 8.18
C ALA A 475 -4.71 18.17 8.27
N TRP A 476 -4.07 17.08 7.85
CA TRP A 476 -2.63 16.93 7.90
C TRP A 476 -1.90 17.63 6.75
N LEU A 477 -2.38 17.43 5.52
CA LEU A 477 -1.74 17.94 4.32
C LEU A 477 -1.96 19.45 4.13
N GLY A 478 -3.02 20.02 4.73
CA GLY A 478 -3.47 21.38 4.45
C GLY A 478 -4.26 21.42 3.16
#